data_AF-A0A183A3B3-F1
#
_entry.id   AF-A0A183A3B3-F1
#
_cell.length_a   1.000
_cell.length_b   1.000
_cell.length_c   1.000
_cell.angle_alpha   90.00
_cell.angle_beta   90.00
_cell.angle_gamma   90.00
#
_symmetry.space_group_name_H-M   'P 1'
#
loop_
_entity.id
_entity.type
_entity.pdbx_description
1 polymer ?
#
loop_
_entity_poly.entity_id
_entity_poly.type
_entity_poly.pdbx_seq_one_letter_code
_entity_poly.pdbx_strand_id
1 'polypeptide(L)'
;MSVDGGKYQSRNCFHTLPDVLGRLPALVTLRLDHNPLGPECSLQVLTDGPVHLKLEHLSLRSCQLAQTPEPKQLTPDHMPNLSSMDLSDNAIGSIPAEWGLCTQLRLVALPDS
;
A
#
# COMPACT_ATOMS: atom_id res chain seq x y z
N MET A 1 -9.86 -33.97 10.99
CA MET A 1 -9.69 -33.46 9.61
C MET A 1 -10.19 -32.04 9.60
N SER A 2 -9.33 -31.06 9.91
CA SER A 2 -9.67 -29.66 9.71
C SER A 2 -9.36 -29.32 8.27
N VAL A 3 -10.40 -28.94 7.54
CA VAL A 3 -10.29 -28.36 6.20
C VAL A 3 -9.63 -27.00 6.35
N ASP A 4 -8.31 -26.97 6.13
CA ASP A 4 -7.55 -25.74 6.07
C ASP A 4 -7.95 -25.05 4.75
N GLY A 5 -8.87 -24.09 4.87
CA GLY A 5 -9.29 -23.25 3.77
C GLY A 5 -8.09 -22.43 3.31
N GLY A 6 -7.39 -22.94 2.30
CA GLY A 6 -6.21 -22.33 1.71
C GLY A 6 -6.49 -20.90 1.26
N LYS A 7 -6.28 -19.94 2.17
CA LYS A 7 -6.02 -18.55 1.81
C LYS A 7 -4.70 -18.56 1.06
N TYR A 8 -4.74 -18.27 -0.24
CA TYR A 8 -3.56 -17.96 -1.04
C TYR A 8 -2.90 -16.71 -0.46
N GLN A 9 -2.09 -16.90 0.57
CA GLN A 9 -1.24 -15.86 1.12
C GLN A 9 -0.09 -15.70 0.13
N SER A 10 -0.06 -14.57 -0.59
CA SER A 10 1.04 -14.21 -1.48
C SER A 10 2.30 -13.99 -0.65
N ARG A 11 3.03 -15.06 -0.34
CA ARG A 11 4.34 -15.01 0.29
C ARG A 11 5.41 -14.73 -0.76
N ASN A 12 5.37 -13.56 -1.39
CA ASN A 12 6.51 -13.15 -2.20
C ASN A 12 7.56 -12.53 -1.27
N CYS A 13 8.83 -12.66 -1.64
CA CYS A 13 9.94 -12.08 -0.87
C CYS A 13 10.29 -10.69 -1.41
N PHE A 14 9.29 -9.88 -1.76
CA PHE A 14 9.54 -8.52 -2.23
C PHE A 14 10.08 -7.68 -1.09
N HIS A 15 11.34 -7.27 -1.22
CA HIS A 15 11.98 -6.29 -0.34
C HIS A 15 11.81 -4.86 -0.91
N THR A 16 11.49 -4.75 -2.19
CA THR A 16 11.18 -3.50 -2.89
C THR A 16 10.09 -3.75 -3.93
N LEU A 17 9.41 -2.69 -4.34
CA LEU A 17 8.41 -2.76 -5.41
C LEU A 17 9.10 -2.70 -6.78
N PRO A 18 8.84 -3.66 -7.70
CA PRO A 18 9.46 -3.64 -9.02
C PRO A 18 8.83 -2.57 -9.93
N ASP A 19 9.69 -1.86 -10.68
CA ASP A 19 9.32 -0.75 -11.58
C ASP A 19 8.17 -1.04 -12.55
N VAL A 20 8.02 -2.32 -12.92
CA VAL A 20 6.94 -2.78 -13.81
C VAL A 20 5.54 -2.46 -13.26
N LEU A 21 5.36 -2.39 -11.94
CA LEU A 21 4.07 -2.06 -11.32
C LEU A 21 3.59 -0.67 -11.71
N GLY A 22 4.52 0.29 -11.85
CA GLY A 22 4.24 1.66 -12.31
C GLY A 22 3.64 1.72 -13.71
N ARG A 23 3.93 0.70 -14.53
CA ARG A 23 3.63 0.65 -15.97
C ARG A 23 2.33 -0.09 -16.28
N LEU A 24 1.52 -0.45 -15.30
CA LEU A 24 0.25 -1.16 -15.47
C LEU A 24 -0.90 -0.13 -15.56
N PRO A 25 -1.30 0.35 -16.76
CA PRO A 25 -2.18 1.52 -16.92
C PRO A 25 -3.64 1.26 -16.54
N ALA A 26 -4.02 0.00 -16.32
CA ALA A 26 -5.39 -0.42 -16.00
C ALA A 26 -5.50 -1.05 -14.60
N LEU A 27 -4.43 -1.05 -13.81
CA LEU A 27 -4.45 -1.64 -12.48
C LEU A 27 -5.27 -0.76 -11.53
N VAL A 28 -6.38 -1.30 -11.04
CA VAL A 28 -7.29 -0.62 -10.09
C VAL A 28 -6.99 -1.04 -8.66
N THR A 29 -6.57 -2.29 -8.45
CA THR A 29 -6.29 -2.84 -7.12
C THR A 29 -4.91 -3.47 -7.11
N LEU A 30 -4.10 -3.07 -6.14
CA LEU A 30 -2.78 -3.64 -5.87
C LEU A 30 -2.76 -4.20 -4.44
N ARG A 31 -2.59 -5.51 -4.31
CA ARG A 31 -2.44 -6.20 -3.02
C ARG A 31 -1.03 -6.73 -2.90
N LEU A 32 -0.31 -6.24 -1.92
CA LEU A 32 1.07 -6.61 -1.60
C LEU A 32 1.16 -7.22 -0.21
N ASP A 33 0.04 -7.72 0.30
CA ASP A 33 -0.07 -8.28 1.62
C ASP A 33 0.99 -9.37 1.84
N HIS A 34 1.54 -9.43 3.06
CA HIS A 34 2.48 -10.47 3.49
C HIS A 34 3.80 -10.51 2.70
N ASN A 35 4.28 -9.36 2.23
CA ASN A 35 5.60 -9.20 1.62
C ASN A 35 6.55 -8.42 2.55
N PRO A 36 7.80 -8.83 2.77
CA PRO A 36 8.73 -8.17 3.68
C PRO A 36 9.34 -6.90 3.05
N LEU A 37 8.49 -5.91 2.72
CA LEU A 37 8.90 -4.65 2.11
C LEU A 37 9.80 -3.81 3.05
N GLY A 38 9.76 -4.12 4.34
CA GLY A 38 10.66 -3.55 5.33
C GLY A 38 10.15 -2.23 5.92
N PRO A 39 10.92 -1.62 6.83
CA PRO A 39 10.42 -0.57 7.72
C PRO A 39 10.00 0.73 7.00
N GLU A 40 10.60 1.03 5.84
CA GLU A 40 10.47 2.29 5.10
C GLU A 40 10.15 2.03 3.61
N CYS A 41 9.06 1.30 3.33
CA CYS A 41 8.67 1.00 1.96
C CYS A 41 8.36 2.29 1.17
N SER A 42 9.12 2.54 0.10
CA SER A 42 8.85 3.63 -0.85
C SER A 42 7.80 3.21 -1.88
N LEU A 43 6.81 4.08 -2.14
CA LEU A 43 5.79 3.88 -3.17
C LEU A 43 6.07 4.65 -4.46
N GLN A 44 7.29 5.16 -4.64
CA GLN A 44 7.64 6.01 -5.78
C GLN A 44 7.36 5.36 -7.15
N VAL A 45 7.55 4.05 -7.27
CA VAL A 45 7.19 3.31 -8.49
C VAL A 45 5.73 3.49 -8.92
N LEU A 46 4.82 3.71 -7.96
CA LEU A 46 3.40 3.89 -8.24
C LEU A 46 3.11 5.29 -8.79
N THR A 47 3.98 6.27 -8.56
CA THR A 47 3.87 7.64 -9.08
C THR A 47 4.67 7.86 -10.37
N ASP A 48 5.69 7.04 -10.64
CA ASP A 48 6.62 7.20 -11.77
C ASP A 48 6.08 6.66 -13.13
N GLY A 49 4.82 6.23 -13.18
CA GLY A 49 4.17 5.71 -14.40
C GLY A 49 2.65 5.89 -14.39
N PRO A 50 1.90 5.39 -15.39
CA PRO A 50 0.47 5.66 -15.53
C PRO A 50 -0.43 4.98 -14.48
N VAL A 51 0.10 4.09 -13.63
CA VAL A 51 -0.72 3.30 -12.69
C VAL A 51 -1.52 4.16 -11.70
N HIS A 52 -0.96 5.28 -11.22
CA HIS A 52 -1.64 6.20 -10.28
C HIS A 52 -2.95 6.78 -10.83
N LEU A 53 -3.10 6.84 -12.17
CA LEU A 53 -4.30 7.35 -12.82
C LEU A 53 -5.50 6.40 -12.71
N LYS A 54 -5.28 5.14 -12.29
CA LYS A 54 -6.34 4.13 -12.14
C LYS A 54 -6.34 3.42 -10.80
N LEU A 55 -5.25 3.48 -10.04
CA LEU A 55 -5.19 2.76 -8.77
C LEU A 55 -6.14 3.37 -7.74
N GLU A 56 -7.11 2.57 -7.29
CA GLU A 56 -8.13 2.96 -6.31
C GLU A 56 -7.90 2.30 -4.95
N HIS A 57 -7.27 1.12 -4.94
CA HIS A 57 -7.08 0.31 -3.74
C HIS A 57 -5.64 -0.20 -3.64
N LEU A 58 -5.00 0.09 -2.51
CA LEU A 58 -3.66 -0.40 -2.17
C LEU A 58 -3.70 -1.11 -0.81
N SER A 59 -3.28 -2.38 -0.76
CA SER A 59 -3.04 -3.07 0.50
C SER A 59 -1.56 -3.41 0.67
N LEU A 60 -1.02 -3.00 1.81
CA LEU A 60 0.32 -3.28 2.33
C LEU A 60 0.20 -3.99 3.68
N ARG A 61 -0.85 -4.81 3.85
CA ARG A 61 -1.12 -5.53 5.09
C ARG A 61 0.02 -6.48 5.43
N SER A 62 0.51 -6.46 6.67
CA SER A 62 1.56 -7.39 7.11
C SER A 62 2.85 -7.31 6.27
N CYS A 63 3.29 -6.09 5.97
CA CYS A 63 4.47 -5.82 5.16
C CYS A 63 5.74 -5.47 5.94
N GLN A 64 5.71 -5.59 7.27
CA GLN A 64 6.80 -5.25 8.19
C GLN A 64 7.19 -3.75 8.14
N LEU A 65 6.22 -2.89 7.83
CA LEU A 65 6.42 -1.45 7.83
C LEU A 65 6.55 -0.94 9.28
N ALA A 66 7.53 -0.08 9.54
CA ALA A 66 7.68 0.63 10.81
C ALA A 66 7.21 2.09 10.69
N GLN A 67 7.13 2.60 9.46
CA GLN A 67 6.66 3.93 9.12
C GLN A 67 5.56 3.83 8.06
N THR A 68 4.68 4.82 8.02
CA THR A 68 3.74 4.97 6.90
C THR A 68 4.48 5.34 5.61
N PRO A 69 3.92 5.05 4.42
CA PRO A 69 4.39 5.69 3.20
C PRO A 69 4.40 7.22 3.32
N GLU A 70 5.32 7.85 2.60
CA GLU A 70 5.49 9.31 2.56
C GLU A 70 4.19 10.00 2.10
N PRO A 71 3.55 10.85 2.94
CA PRO A 71 2.23 11.42 2.63
C PRO A 71 2.20 12.21 1.33
N LYS A 72 3.31 12.87 0.96
CA LYS A 72 3.47 13.60 -0.30
C LYS A 72 3.25 12.73 -1.54
N GLN A 73 3.54 11.42 -1.48
CA GLN A 73 3.31 10.47 -2.58
C GLN A 73 1.85 10.05 -2.68
N LEU A 74 1.07 10.25 -1.61
CA LEU A 74 -0.32 9.83 -1.48
C LEU A 74 -1.30 10.98 -1.62
N THR A 75 -0.84 12.20 -1.94
CA THR A 75 -1.74 13.34 -2.12
C THR A 75 -2.60 13.18 -3.38
N PRO A 76 -3.73 13.91 -3.50
CA PRO A 76 -4.55 13.89 -4.71
C PRO A 76 -3.79 14.24 -6.00
N ASP A 77 -2.75 15.07 -5.92
CA ASP A 77 -1.93 15.44 -7.08
C ASP A 77 -1.10 14.26 -7.62
N HIS A 78 -0.75 13.29 -6.78
CA HIS A 78 0.04 12.13 -7.17
C HIS A 78 -0.79 10.86 -7.33
N MET A 79 -1.77 10.63 -6.45
CA MET A 79 -2.61 9.43 -6.42
C MET A 79 -4.10 9.83 -6.40
N PRO A 80 -4.62 10.48 -7.45
CA PRO A 80 -5.93 11.14 -7.45
C PRO A 80 -7.12 10.20 -7.20
N ASN A 81 -6.98 8.92 -7.54
CA ASN A 81 -8.07 7.94 -7.43
C ASN A 81 -7.95 7.01 -6.22
N LEU A 82 -6.85 7.08 -5.46
CA LEU A 82 -6.60 6.16 -4.36
C LEU A 82 -7.56 6.44 -3.21
N SER A 83 -8.56 5.58 -3.05
CA SER A 83 -9.66 5.78 -2.11
C SER A 83 -9.59 4.85 -0.90
N SER A 84 -8.83 3.77 -0.99
CA SER A 84 -8.66 2.79 0.08
C SER A 84 -7.20 2.41 0.24
N MET A 85 -6.70 2.49 1.47
CA MET A 85 -5.39 2.00 1.86
C MET A 85 -5.48 1.09 3.09
N ASP A 86 -4.85 -0.07 3.01
CA ASP A 86 -4.74 -1.01 4.14
C ASP A 86 -3.28 -1.14 4.59
N LEU A 87 -2.99 -0.62 5.77
CA LEU A 87 -1.71 -0.71 6.48
C LEU A 87 -1.80 -1.60 7.73
N SER A 88 -2.88 -2.38 7.89
CA SER A 88 -3.06 -3.25 9.05
C SER A 88 -1.93 -4.29 9.18
N ASP A 89 -1.77 -4.85 10.37
CA ASP A 89 -0.73 -5.85 10.70
C ASP A 89 0.71 -5.39 10.42
N ASN A 90 0.98 -4.08 10.45
CA ASN A 90 2.34 -3.53 10.42
C ASN A 90 2.80 -3.06 11.81
N ALA A 91 4.05 -2.65 11.93
CA ALA A 91 4.66 -2.12 13.16
C ALA A 91 4.73 -0.58 13.16
N ILE A 92 3.77 0.08 12.52
CA ILE A 92 3.75 1.55 12.38
C ILE A 92 3.42 2.17 13.73
N GLY A 93 4.37 2.92 14.30
CA GLY A 93 4.22 3.52 15.63
C GLY A 93 3.44 4.85 15.67
N SER A 94 3.36 5.56 14.55
CA SER A 94 2.66 6.84 14.46
C SER A 94 2.25 7.16 13.03
N ILE A 95 1.17 7.94 12.89
CA ILE A 95 0.73 8.49 11.60
C ILE A 95 1.10 9.98 11.54
N PRO A 96 1.87 10.44 10.54
CA PRO A 96 2.21 11.85 10.39
C PRO A 96 0.95 12.71 10.17
N ALA A 97 0.95 13.94 10.69
CA ALA A 97 -0.19 14.87 10.55
C ALA A 97 -0.50 15.21 9.09
N GLU A 98 0.51 15.13 8.22
CA GLU A 98 0.43 15.37 6.78
C GLU A 98 -0.46 14.35 6.05
N TRP A 99 -0.80 13.21 6.67
CA TRP A 99 -1.86 12.33 6.17
C TRP A 99 -3.20 13.04 6.04
N GLY A 100 -3.42 14.14 6.75
CA GLY A 100 -4.58 15.02 6.56
C GLY A 100 -4.67 15.67 5.17
N LEU A 101 -3.59 15.65 4.38
CA LEU A 101 -3.56 16.14 2.99
C LEU A 101 -4.05 15.09 1.99
N CYS A 102 -4.13 13.82 2.38
CA CYS A 102 -4.64 12.71 1.56
C CYS A 102 -6.18 12.70 1.56
N THR A 103 -6.78 13.81 1.14
CA THR A 103 -8.22 14.09 1.25
C THR A 103 -9.12 13.21 0.38
N GLN A 104 -8.52 12.46 -0.55
CA GLN A 104 -9.20 11.53 -1.43
C GLN A 104 -9.35 10.12 -0.81
N LEU A 105 -8.59 9.80 0.23
CA LEU A 105 -8.73 8.55 0.98
C LEU A 105 -10.06 8.54 1.75
N ARG A 106 -10.83 7.47 1.57
CA ARG A 106 -12.13 7.25 2.25
C ARG A 106 -12.04 6.15 3.30
N LEU A 107 -11.15 5.20 3.09
CA LEU A 107 -10.91 4.09 4.01
C LEU A 107 -9.40 3.96 4.24
N VAL A 108 -9.01 3.98 5.51
CA VAL A 108 -7.65 3.68 5.94
C VAL A 108 -7.74 2.67 7.08
N ALA A 109 -7.19 1.47 6.87
CA ALA A 109 -6.99 0.50 7.94
C ALA A 109 -5.57 0.67 8.49
N LEU A 110 -5.46 0.90 9.80
CA LEU A 110 -4.20 1.09 10.50
C LEU A 110 -3.89 -0.14 11.38
N PRO A 111 -2.65 -0.32 11.85
CA PRO A 111 -2.36 -1.35 12.83
C PRO A 111 -3.19 -1.17 14.11
N ASP A 112 -3.61 -2.29 14.69
CA ASP A 112 -4.20 -2.29 16.03
C ASP A 112 -3.15 -1.78 17.03
N SER A 113 -3.56 -0.83 17.87
CA SER A 113 -2.71 -0.15 18.86
C SER A 113 -2.55 -0.95 20.15
#